data_AF-A0A929D1M7-F1
#
_entry.id   AF-A0A929D1M7-F1
#
_cell.length_a   1.000
_cell.length_b   1.000
_cell.length_c   1.000
_cell.angle_alpha   90.00
_cell.angle_beta   90.00
_cell.angle_gamma   90.00
#
_symmetry.space_group_name_H-M   'P 1'
#
loop_
_entity.id
_entity.type
_entity.pdbx_description
1 polymer ?
#
loop_
_entity_poly.entity_id
_entity_poly.type
_entity_poly.pdbx_seq_one_letter_code
_entity_poly.pdbx_strand_id
1 'polypeptide(L)'
;MKRVLFICAVFLFVTGCVQTRQQAMQQEKEALELQKRIDSLAEKVDTLDRNIVNLSEDVRQSTDVKLKQAEKGALGKVEKEEQALPVEVFYGKAYSIYKKGDYNHAVIEFDSFLAAYPDTDYSDNALYWKGECYYSMGEFAVAIRLFEDVVSKFANGNKAPHTQLKIGYSYNGIKR
;
A
#
# COMPACT_ATOMS: atom_id res chain seq x y z
N MET A 1 -60.43 30.34 16.20
CA MET A 1 -59.29 30.07 15.29
C MET A 1 -57.92 30.12 15.99
N LYS A 2 -57.58 31.16 16.79
CA LYS A 2 -56.26 31.27 17.46
C LYS A 2 -55.87 30.11 18.41
N ARG A 3 -56.83 29.50 19.13
CA ARG A 3 -56.58 28.37 20.05
C ARG A 3 -56.17 27.06 19.35
N VAL A 4 -56.70 26.80 18.15
CA VAL A 4 -56.38 25.59 17.37
C VAL A 4 -54.97 25.67 16.78
N LEU A 5 -54.56 26.87 16.34
CA LEU A 5 -53.20 27.13 15.84
C LEU A 5 -52.13 26.91 16.92
N PHE A 6 -52.43 27.31 18.16
CA PHE A 6 -51.50 27.19 19.29
C PHE A 6 -51.28 25.72 19.71
N ILE A 7 -52.35 24.92 19.72
CA ILE A 7 -52.26 23.49 20.05
C ILE A 7 -51.46 22.72 18.98
N CYS A 8 -51.66 23.02 17.69
CA CYS A 8 -50.85 22.42 16.62
C CYS A 8 -49.36 22.79 16.70
N ALA A 9 -49.04 24.05 17.02
CA ALA A 9 -47.65 24.51 17.14
C ALA A 9 -46.92 23.81 18.30
N VAL A 10 -47.57 23.66 19.46
CA VAL A 10 -47.01 22.94 20.61
C VAL A 10 -46.82 21.45 20.29
N PHE A 11 -47.77 20.83 19.58
CA PHE A 11 -47.68 19.42 19.21
C PHE A 11 -46.54 19.13 18.22
N LEU A 12 -46.32 20.00 17.23
CA LEU A 12 -45.20 19.90 16.30
C LEU A 12 -43.84 20.10 17.01
N PHE A 13 -43.79 20.99 18.00
CA PHE A 13 -42.57 21.23 18.76
C PHE A 13 -42.20 20.05 19.67
N VAL A 14 -43.19 19.46 20.35
CA VAL A 14 -42.98 18.30 21.24
C VAL A 14 -42.61 17.05 20.43
N THR A 15 -43.27 16.80 19.30
CA THR A 15 -42.96 15.65 18.42
C THR A 15 -41.57 15.78 17.78
N GLY A 16 -41.17 16.98 17.36
CA GLY A 16 -39.81 17.25 16.87
C GLY A 16 -38.73 17.02 17.94
N CYS A 17 -39.00 17.39 19.19
CA CYS A 17 -38.07 17.17 20.32
C CYS A 17 -37.93 15.67 20.69
N VAL A 18 -39.01 14.89 20.57
CA VAL A 18 -38.98 13.44 20.78
C VAL A 18 -38.23 12.74 19.65
N GLN A 19 -38.48 13.13 18.39
CA GLN A 19 -37.83 12.56 17.21
C GLN A 19 -36.32 12.80 17.21
N THR A 20 -35.87 14.02 17.53
CA THR A 20 -34.45 14.37 17.63
C THR A 20 -33.75 13.61 18.77
N ARG A 21 -34.40 13.44 19.92
CA ARG A 21 -33.89 12.62 21.02
C ARG A 21 -33.77 11.14 20.64
N GLN A 22 -34.74 10.62 19.89
CA GLN A 22 -34.71 9.24 19.41
C GLN A 22 -33.59 9.02 18.36
N GLN A 23 -33.33 10.01 17.50
CA GLN A 23 -32.20 9.99 16.57
C GLN A 23 -30.85 10.06 17.30
N ALA A 24 -30.70 10.90 18.31
CA ALA A 24 -29.47 10.99 19.11
C ALA A 24 -29.15 9.66 19.82
N MET A 25 -30.17 9.00 20.39
CA MET A 25 -30.04 7.67 21.00
C MET A 25 -29.63 6.58 19.98
N GLN A 26 -30.07 6.71 18.74
CA GLN A 26 -29.70 5.78 17.66
C GLN A 26 -28.25 5.99 17.22
N GLN A 27 -27.84 7.25 17.07
CA GLN A 27 -26.45 7.61 16.75
C GLN A 27 -25.47 7.16 17.84
N GLU A 28 -25.85 7.26 19.11
CA GLU A 28 -25.02 6.80 20.23
C GLU A 28 -24.79 5.28 20.22
N LYS A 29 -25.83 4.50 19.87
CA LYS A 29 -25.69 3.05 19.69
C LYS A 29 -24.80 2.67 18.52
N GLU A 30 -24.91 3.39 17.40
CA GLU A 30 -24.07 3.19 16.23
C GLU A 30 -22.61 3.55 16.50
N ALA A 31 -22.37 4.63 17.26
CA ALA A 31 -21.03 5.00 17.71
C ALA A 31 -20.40 3.93 18.62
N LEU A 32 -21.19 3.35 19.53
CA LEU A 32 -20.74 2.26 20.40
C LEU A 32 -20.40 0.99 19.60
N GLU A 33 -21.21 0.66 18.60
CA GLU A 33 -20.98 -0.49 17.72
C GLU A 33 -19.71 -0.29 16.86
N LEU A 34 -19.50 0.94 16.38
CA LEU A 34 -18.29 1.30 15.66
C LEU A 34 -17.05 1.23 16.54
N GLN A 35 -17.14 1.67 17.80
CA GLN A 35 -16.04 1.59 18.75
C GLN A 35 -15.63 0.14 18.99
N LYS A 36 -16.58 -0.78 19.18
CA LYS A 36 -16.29 -2.21 19.33
C LYS A 36 -15.57 -2.80 18.11
N ARG A 37 -15.93 -2.35 16.90
CA ARG A 37 -15.25 -2.77 15.67
C ARG A 37 -13.81 -2.25 15.61
N ILE A 38 -13.58 -1.00 16.05
CA ILE A 38 -12.24 -0.42 16.16
C ILE A 38 -11.39 -1.24 17.12
N ASP A 39 -11.91 -1.57 18.30
CA ASP A 39 -11.17 -2.35 19.30
C ASP A 39 -10.83 -3.76 18.78
N SER A 40 -11.79 -4.44 18.14
CA SER A 40 -11.55 -5.76 17.53
C SER A 40 -10.56 -5.69 16.37
N LEU A 41 -10.53 -4.59 15.62
CA LEU A 41 -9.56 -4.40 14.53
C LEU A 41 -8.16 -4.12 15.08
N ALA A 42 -8.05 -3.34 16.15
CA ALA A 42 -6.79 -3.07 16.83
C ALA A 42 -6.15 -4.37 17.36
N GLU A 43 -6.94 -5.26 17.97
CA GLU A 43 -6.46 -6.58 18.41
C GLU A 43 -5.93 -7.43 17.25
N LYS A 44 -6.62 -7.38 16.10
CA LYS A 44 -6.15 -8.09 14.90
C LYS A 44 -4.84 -7.52 14.37
N VAL A 45 -4.66 -6.20 14.39
CA VAL A 45 -3.38 -5.55 14.01
C VAL A 45 -2.26 -6.01 14.95
N ASP A 46 -2.49 -6.01 16.26
CA ASP A 46 -1.50 -6.48 17.24
C ASP A 46 -1.13 -7.97 17.07
N THR A 47 -2.10 -8.80 16.69
CA THR A 47 -1.79 -10.21 16.37
C THR A 47 -0.98 -10.35 15.08
N LEU A 48 -1.28 -9.54 14.06
CA LEU A 48 -0.54 -9.55 12.80
C LEU A 48 0.89 -9.05 13.01
N ASP A 49 1.09 -8.00 13.79
CA ASP A 49 2.42 -7.47 14.11
C ASP A 49 3.27 -8.49 14.86
N ARG A 50 2.70 -9.21 15.83
CA ARG A 50 3.40 -10.32 16.50
C ARG A 50 3.77 -11.43 15.52
N ASN A 51 2.88 -11.78 14.61
CA ASN A 51 3.17 -12.79 13.59
C ASN A 51 4.27 -12.33 12.62
N ILE A 52 4.31 -11.04 12.26
CA ILE A 52 5.38 -10.45 11.44
C ILE A 52 6.72 -10.50 12.17
N VAL A 53 6.76 -10.15 13.46
CA VAL A 53 8.00 -10.23 14.26
C VAL A 53 8.50 -11.67 14.33
N ASN A 54 7.64 -12.63 14.67
CA ASN A 54 8.01 -14.04 14.74
C ASN A 54 8.50 -14.58 13.38
N LEU A 55 7.79 -14.26 12.29
CA LEU A 55 8.20 -14.66 10.95
C LEU A 55 9.52 -13.99 10.53
N SER A 56 9.75 -12.74 10.95
CA SER A 56 11.01 -12.03 10.68
C SER A 56 12.19 -12.64 11.45
N GLU A 57 11.97 -13.15 12.66
CA GLU A 57 12.98 -13.87 13.44
C GLU A 57 13.32 -15.22 12.82
N ASP A 58 12.32 -15.97 12.33
CA ASP A 58 12.53 -17.23 11.61
C ASP A 58 13.30 -17.02 10.29
N VAL A 59 12.98 -15.95 9.54
CA VAL A 59 13.72 -15.57 8.33
C VAL A 59 15.15 -15.14 8.67
N ARG A 60 15.36 -14.42 9.78
CA ARG A 60 16.69 -13.99 10.23
C ARG A 60 17.58 -15.19 10.61
N GLN A 61 17.03 -16.16 11.32
CA GLN A 61 17.76 -17.40 11.64
C GLN A 61 18.08 -18.23 10.38
N SER A 62 17.18 -18.26 9.39
CA SER A 62 17.40 -18.93 8.10
C SER A 62 18.44 -18.23 7.21
N THR A 63 18.55 -16.90 7.31
CA THR A 63 19.50 -16.10 6.53
C THR A 63 20.90 -16.05 7.17
N ASP A 64 21.01 -16.02 8.50
CA ASP A 64 22.29 -16.03 9.22
C ASP A 64 23.09 -17.33 9.01
N VAL A 65 22.42 -18.48 8.83
CA VAL A 65 23.09 -19.75 8.50
C VAL A 65 23.64 -19.76 7.07
N LYS A 66 23.00 -19.07 6.12
CA LYS A 66 23.43 -19.00 4.72
C LYS A 66 24.54 -17.97 4.48
N LEU A 67 24.62 -16.90 5.27
CA LEU A 67 25.60 -15.82 5.09
C LEU A 67 27.01 -16.19 5.60
N LYS A 68 27.13 -16.96 6.68
CA LYS A 68 28.46 -17.36 7.23
C LYS A 68 29.27 -18.31 6.33
N GLN A 69 28.65 -18.95 5.34
CA GLN A 69 29.34 -19.78 4.35
C GLN A 69 29.75 -18.98 3.09
N ALA A 70 29.17 -17.80 2.85
CA ALA A 70 29.37 -17.04 1.62
C ALA A 70 30.56 -16.05 1.66
N GLU A 71 31.08 -15.69 2.84
CA GLU A 71 32.15 -14.67 2.96
C GLU A 71 33.57 -15.19 2.72
N LYS A 72 33.78 -16.51 2.52
CA LYS A 72 35.12 -17.09 2.29
C LYS A 72 35.54 -17.23 0.82
N GLY A 73 34.76 -16.70 -0.12
CA GLY A 73 34.97 -16.91 -1.56
C GLY A 73 34.89 -15.62 -2.40
N ALA A 74 35.49 -14.52 -1.96
CA ALA A 74 35.53 -13.29 -2.75
C ALA A 74 36.86 -13.13 -3.50
N LEU A 75 37.03 -13.87 -4.59
CA LEU A 75 37.70 -13.39 -5.81
C LEU A 75 37.39 -14.34 -6.98
N GLY A 76 36.46 -13.96 -7.84
CA GLY A 76 36.17 -14.72 -9.06
C GLY A 76 34.77 -14.43 -9.60
N LYS A 77 34.73 -13.76 -10.76
CA LYS A 77 33.57 -13.73 -11.65
C LYS A 77 33.03 -15.15 -11.84
N VAL A 78 31.81 -15.43 -11.38
CA VAL A 78 31.04 -16.58 -11.84
C VAL A 78 29.56 -16.20 -11.85
N GLU A 79 28.98 -16.37 -13.02
CA GLU A 79 27.56 -16.34 -13.34
C GLU A 79 26.77 -17.10 -12.26
N LYS A 80 25.87 -16.41 -11.54
CA LYS A 80 24.84 -17.06 -10.74
C LYS A 80 23.68 -17.45 -11.65
N GLU A 81 23.90 -18.49 -12.43
CA GLU A 81 22.85 -19.22 -13.12
C GLU A 81 22.67 -20.56 -12.42
N GLU A 82 21.91 -20.59 -11.32
CA GLU A 82 21.20 -21.80 -10.94
C GLU A 82 20.00 -21.45 -10.05
N GLN A 83 18.80 -21.55 -10.64
CA GLN A 83 17.46 -21.41 -10.02
C GLN A 83 16.93 -20.01 -9.70
N ALA A 84 17.25 -19.03 -10.53
CA ALA A 84 16.42 -17.82 -10.65
C ALA A 84 15.78 -17.81 -12.05
N LEU A 85 14.47 -17.55 -12.12
CA LEU A 85 13.80 -17.35 -13.41
C LEU A 85 14.59 -16.32 -14.25
N PRO A 86 14.73 -16.51 -15.58
CA PRO A 86 15.37 -15.50 -16.43
C PRO A 86 14.85 -14.10 -16.11
N VAL A 87 15.73 -13.10 -16.09
CA VAL A 87 15.41 -11.73 -15.63
C VAL A 87 14.14 -11.21 -16.31
N GLU A 88 14.00 -11.47 -17.60
CA GLU A 88 12.85 -11.13 -18.44
C GLU A 88 11.57 -11.83 -17.97
N VAL A 89 11.66 -13.11 -17.62
CA VAL A 89 10.53 -13.93 -17.16
C VAL A 89 10.07 -13.50 -15.78
N PHE A 90 11.02 -13.21 -14.87
CA PHE A 90 10.70 -12.71 -13.54
C PHE A 90 10.02 -11.34 -13.64
N TYR A 91 10.63 -10.39 -14.35
CA TYR A 91 10.02 -9.09 -14.61
C TYR A 91 8.64 -9.23 -15.28
N GLY A 92 8.52 -10.11 -16.27
CA GLY A 92 7.28 -10.39 -16.99
C GLY A 92 6.16 -10.91 -16.09
N LYS A 93 6.49 -11.72 -15.07
CA LYS A 93 5.53 -12.17 -14.05
C LYS A 93 4.96 -10.98 -13.27
N ALA A 94 5.83 -10.14 -12.70
CA ALA A 94 5.42 -8.96 -11.93
C ALA A 94 4.55 -8.02 -12.78
N TYR A 95 4.99 -7.76 -14.01
CA TYR A 95 4.26 -6.90 -14.96
C TYR A 95 2.91 -7.48 -15.38
N SER A 96 2.79 -8.80 -15.53
CA SER A 96 1.52 -9.47 -15.83
C SER A 96 0.49 -9.29 -14.70
N ILE A 97 0.93 -9.34 -13.44
CA ILE A 97 0.06 -9.11 -12.28
C ILE A 97 -0.39 -7.65 -12.24
N TYR A 98 0.52 -6.69 -12.47
CA TYR A 98 0.17 -5.29 -12.63
C TYR A 98 -0.90 -5.08 -13.71
N LYS A 99 -0.73 -5.71 -14.88
CA LYS A 99 -1.67 -5.65 -16.00
C LYS A 99 -3.06 -6.21 -15.67
N LYS A 100 -3.16 -7.12 -14.70
CA LYS A 100 -4.44 -7.64 -14.19
C LYS A 100 -5.11 -6.69 -13.19
N GLY A 101 -4.43 -5.61 -12.78
CA GLY A 101 -4.93 -4.62 -11.82
C GLY A 101 -4.71 -5.01 -10.37
N ASP A 102 -4.02 -6.12 -10.09
CA ASP A 102 -3.69 -6.53 -8.73
C ASP A 102 -2.43 -5.83 -8.25
N TYR A 103 -2.60 -4.55 -7.88
CA TYR A 103 -1.48 -3.67 -7.55
C TYR A 103 -0.74 -4.09 -6.29
N ASN A 104 -1.44 -4.65 -5.29
CA ASN A 104 -0.81 -5.12 -4.05
C ASN A 104 0.14 -6.28 -4.31
N HIS A 105 -0.29 -7.30 -5.06
CA HIS A 105 0.59 -8.42 -5.41
C HIS A 105 1.69 -8.00 -6.39
N ALA A 106 1.40 -7.09 -7.32
CA ALA A 106 2.40 -6.58 -8.24
C ALA A 106 3.57 -5.90 -7.50
N VAL A 107 3.29 -5.10 -6.46
CA VAL A 107 4.33 -4.48 -5.63
C VAL A 107 5.26 -5.54 -5.01
N ILE A 108 4.69 -6.61 -4.45
CA ILE A 108 5.47 -7.69 -3.82
C ILE A 108 6.41 -8.36 -4.84
N GLU A 109 5.91 -8.62 -6.05
CA GLU A 109 6.72 -9.22 -7.11
C GLU A 109 7.78 -8.26 -7.65
N PHE A 110 7.48 -6.97 -7.78
CA PHE A 110 8.49 -5.96 -8.16
C PHE A 110 9.57 -5.79 -7.08
N ASP A 111 9.21 -5.86 -5.81
CA ASP A 111 10.19 -5.85 -4.72
C ASP A 111 11.08 -7.08 -4.73
N SER A 112 10.49 -8.24 -4.97
CA SER A 112 11.24 -9.49 -5.13
C SER A 112 12.19 -9.41 -6.33
N PHE A 113 11.74 -8.84 -7.45
CA PHE A 113 12.55 -8.60 -8.62
C PHE A 113 13.72 -7.65 -8.33
N LEU A 114 13.48 -6.48 -7.72
CA LEU A 114 14.50 -5.49 -7.42
C LEU A 114 15.50 -5.97 -6.36
N ALA A 115 15.09 -6.86 -5.47
CA ALA A 115 16.00 -7.50 -4.51
C ALA A 115 16.89 -8.55 -5.17
N ALA A 116 16.35 -9.33 -6.11
CA ALA A 116 17.09 -10.37 -6.83
C ALA A 116 18.00 -9.78 -7.93
N TYR A 117 17.53 -8.72 -8.59
CA TYR A 117 18.14 -8.13 -9.77
C TYR A 117 18.18 -6.60 -9.64
N PRO A 118 19.02 -6.05 -8.73
CA PRO A 118 19.01 -4.63 -8.41
C PRO A 118 19.60 -3.72 -9.51
N ASP A 119 20.40 -4.28 -10.42
CA ASP A 119 21.08 -3.55 -11.48
C ASP A 119 21.00 -4.30 -12.81
N THR A 120 19.91 -4.08 -13.53
CA THR A 120 19.60 -4.67 -14.83
C THR A 120 18.85 -3.67 -15.70
N ASP A 121 18.78 -3.91 -17.01
CA ASP A 121 17.99 -3.12 -17.97
C ASP A 121 16.48 -3.09 -17.68
N TYR A 122 16.01 -3.92 -16.74
CA TYR A 122 14.62 -3.96 -16.26
C TYR A 122 14.43 -3.30 -14.89
N SER A 123 15.50 -2.90 -14.20
CA SER A 123 15.43 -2.35 -12.84
C SER A 123 14.75 -0.99 -12.79
N ASP A 124 15.06 -0.11 -13.76
CA ASP A 124 14.39 1.19 -13.92
C ASP A 124 12.89 1.02 -14.18
N ASN A 125 12.54 0.06 -15.03
CA ASN A 125 11.18 -0.28 -15.40
C ASN A 125 10.41 -0.89 -14.22
N ALA A 126 11.01 -1.82 -13.48
CA ALA A 126 10.40 -2.46 -12.32
C ALA A 126 10.10 -1.43 -11.23
N LEU A 127 11.04 -0.52 -10.96
CA LEU A 127 10.84 0.55 -9.99
C LEU A 127 9.76 1.55 -10.45
N TYR A 128 9.73 1.88 -11.74
CA TYR A 128 8.66 2.69 -12.32
C TYR A 128 7.29 2.03 -12.16
N TRP A 129 7.14 0.75 -12.51
CA TRP A 129 5.86 0.05 -12.41
C TRP A 129 5.42 -0.16 -10.97
N LYS A 130 6.36 -0.37 -10.03
CA LYS A 130 6.07 -0.33 -8.60
C LYS A 130 5.49 1.02 -8.19
N GLY A 131 6.06 2.13 -8.67
CA GLY A 131 5.51 3.47 -8.45
C GLY A 131 4.08 3.62 -9.03
N GLU A 132 3.84 3.09 -10.22
CA GLU A 132 2.51 3.08 -10.86
C GLU A 132 1.47 2.25 -10.09
N CYS A 133 1.88 1.15 -9.45
CA CYS A 133 1.01 0.40 -8.52
C CYS A 133 0.54 1.30 -7.38
N TYR A 134 1.46 1.98 -6.68
CA TYR A 134 1.10 2.90 -5.59
C TYR A 134 0.25 4.07 -6.07
N TYR A 135 0.59 4.65 -7.22
CA TYR A 135 -0.23 5.67 -7.85
C TYR A 135 -1.67 5.20 -8.08
N SER A 136 -1.84 3.97 -8.59
CA SER A 136 -3.16 3.39 -8.90
C SER A 136 -3.95 3.03 -7.65
N MET A 137 -3.28 2.78 -6.53
CA MET A 137 -3.90 2.58 -5.22
C MET A 137 -4.25 3.90 -4.50
N GLY A 138 -3.87 5.06 -5.06
CA GLY A 138 -4.07 6.37 -4.44
C GLY A 138 -2.99 6.76 -3.43
N GLU A 139 -1.96 5.93 -3.28
CA GLU A 139 -0.82 6.15 -2.38
C GLU A 139 0.21 7.09 -3.02
N PHE A 140 -0.23 8.32 -3.33
CA PHE A 140 0.53 9.26 -4.14
C PHE A 140 1.87 9.68 -3.52
N ALA A 141 1.94 9.79 -2.18
CA ALA A 141 3.18 10.16 -1.49
C ALA A 141 4.27 9.09 -1.67
N VAL A 142 3.88 7.81 -1.63
CA VAL A 142 4.81 6.68 -1.86
C VAL A 142 5.21 6.63 -3.33
N ALA A 143 4.24 6.81 -4.24
CA ALA A 143 4.50 6.84 -5.67
C ALA A 143 5.53 7.91 -6.06
N ILE A 144 5.39 9.14 -5.53
CA ILE A 144 6.34 10.24 -5.77
C ILE A 144 7.76 9.84 -5.38
N ARG A 145 7.95 9.29 -4.18
CA ARG A 145 9.29 8.88 -3.72
C ARG A 145 9.91 7.82 -4.64
N LEU A 146 9.13 6.85 -5.09
CA LEU A 146 9.61 5.81 -6.01
C LEU A 146 9.95 6.39 -7.38
N PHE A 147 9.14 7.33 -7.88
CA PHE A 147 9.40 8.01 -9.14
C PHE A 147 10.64 8.93 -9.06
N GLU A 148 10.87 9.59 -7.93
CA GLU A 148 12.11 10.34 -7.67
C GLU A 148 13.33 9.41 -7.63
N ASP A 149 13.19 8.22 -7.05
CA ASP A 149 14.24 7.19 -7.10
C ASP A 149 14.54 6.73 -8.54
N VAL A 150 13.54 6.60 -9.41
CA VAL A 150 13.76 6.28 -10.83
C VAL A 150 14.58 7.38 -11.51
N VAL A 151 14.22 8.65 -11.32
CA VAL A 151 14.91 9.79 -11.94
C VAL A 151 16.33 9.96 -11.40
N SER A 152 16.54 9.72 -10.10
CA SER A 152 17.85 9.89 -9.46
C SER A 152 18.81 8.73 -9.70
N LYS A 153 18.32 7.48 -9.64
CA LYS A 153 19.15 6.27 -9.79
C LYS A 153 19.33 5.88 -11.26
N PHE A 154 18.34 6.14 -12.10
CA PHE A 154 18.31 5.73 -13.51
C PHE A 154 18.13 6.93 -14.44
N ALA A 155 18.94 7.98 -14.24
CA ALA A 155 18.86 9.24 -15.00
C ALA A 155 19.00 9.07 -16.53
N ASN A 156 19.71 8.02 -16.98
CA ASN A 156 19.87 7.68 -18.40
C ASN A 156 18.85 6.63 -18.90
N GLY A 157 17.95 6.16 -18.04
CA GLY A 157 16.95 5.14 -18.37
C GLY A 157 15.81 5.70 -19.22
N ASN A 158 15.24 4.85 -20.08
CA ASN A 158 14.18 5.23 -21.02
C ASN A 158 12.87 5.72 -20.35
N LYS A 159 12.73 5.54 -19.02
CA LYS A 159 11.55 5.95 -18.25
C LYS A 159 11.64 7.36 -17.67
N ALA A 160 12.82 7.94 -17.52
CA ALA A 160 13.01 9.19 -16.75
C ALA A 160 12.10 10.36 -17.19
N PRO A 161 11.89 10.66 -18.49
CA PRO A 161 10.97 11.73 -18.90
C PRO A 161 9.50 11.43 -18.57
N HIS A 162 9.07 10.18 -18.77
CA HIS A 162 7.72 9.73 -18.44
C HIS A 162 7.45 9.77 -16.93
N THR A 163 8.47 9.47 -16.14
CA THR A 163 8.39 9.48 -14.69
C THR A 163 8.18 10.88 -14.12
N GLN A 164 8.83 11.91 -14.67
CA GLN A 164 8.63 13.29 -14.24
C GLN A 164 7.17 13.76 -14.39
N LEU A 165 6.51 13.37 -15.47
CA LEU A 165 5.09 13.67 -15.67
C LEU A 165 4.22 13.00 -14.59
N LYS A 166 4.53 11.75 -14.23
CA LYS A 166 3.81 11.00 -13.19
C LYS A 166 3.97 11.61 -11.80
N ILE A 167 5.15 12.16 -11.48
CA ILE A 167 5.36 12.92 -10.25
C ILE A 167 4.39 14.12 -10.19
N GLY A 168 4.29 14.89 -11.28
CA GLY A 168 3.37 16.03 -11.36
C GLY A 168 1.90 15.63 -11.15
N TYR A 169 1.46 14.54 -11.75
CA TYR A 169 0.10 14.01 -11.53
C TYR A 169 -0.13 13.52 -10.11
N SER A 170 0.87 12.88 -9.50
CA SER A 170 0.80 12.41 -8.12
C SER A 170 0.65 13.58 -7.14
N TYR A 171 1.39 14.69 -7.34
CA TYR A 171 1.24 15.90 -6.54
C TYR A 171 -0.16 16.52 -6.66
N ASN A 172 -0.79 16.45 -7.82
CA ASN A 172 -2.18 16.89 -7.99
C ASN A 172 -3.17 15.97 -7.26
N GLY A 173 -2.88 14.66 -7.24
CA GLY A 173 -3.66 13.66 -6.50
C GLY A 173 -3.69 13.90 -5.00
N ILE A 174 -2.59 14.37 -4.40
CA ILE A 174 -2.52 14.72 -2.96
C ILE A 174 -3.37 15.96 -2.61
N LYS A 175 -3.54 16.89 -3.56
CA LYS A 175 -4.24 18.17 -3.32
C LYS A 175 -5.77 18.08 -3.41
N ARG A 176 -6.31 16.93 -3.80
CA ARG A 176 -7.75 16.66 -3.92
C ARG A 176 -8.30 16.04 -2.64
#